data_AF-A0A527FUU1-F1
#
_entry.id   AF-A0A527FUU1-F1
#
_cell.length_a   1.000
_cell.length_b   1.000
_cell.length_c   1.000
_cell.angle_alpha   90.00
_cell.angle_beta   90.00
_cell.angle_gamma   90.00
#
_symmetry.space_group_name_H-M   'P 1'
#
loop_
_entity.id
_entity.type
_entity.pdbx_description
1 polymer ?
#
loop_
_entity_poly.entity_id
_entity_poly.type
_entity_poly.pdbx_seq_one_letter_code
_entity_poly.pdbx_strand_id
1 'polypeptide(L)'
;DEDTKFRAMARRNKLLGLWAAEKLGKSGADADAYAKEVVHADFEEAGDNDVFRKVRADFDAAGIAQSDAQIRTAMEELLVTAVEQIRS
;
A
#
# COMPACT_ATOMS: atom_id res chain seq x y z
N ASP A 1 11.88 16.94 -8.40
CA ASP A 1 11.26 16.17 -9.47
C ASP A 1 9.93 15.57 -9.08
N GLU A 2 8.87 15.94 -9.81
CA GLU A 2 7.53 15.32 -9.70
C GLU A 2 7.56 13.84 -10.09
N ASP A 3 8.41 13.49 -11.05
CA ASP A 3 8.69 12.11 -11.48
C ASP A 3 9.22 11.23 -10.33
N THR A 4 10.10 11.79 -9.48
CA THR A 4 10.57 11.10 -8.25
C THR A 4 9.45 10.90 -7.24
N LYS A 5 8.52 11.86 -7.11
CA LYS A 5 7.35 11.72 -6.22
C LYS A 5 6.41 10.64 -6.74
N PHE A 6 6.12 10.63 -8.04
CA PHE A 6 5.27 9.62 -8.67
C PHE A 6 5.84 8.21 -8.49
N ARG A 7 7.14 8.02 -8.75
CA ARG A 7 7.82 6.74 -8.49
C ARG A 7 7.78 6.33 -7.01
N ALA A 8 7.98 7.28 -6.09
CA ALA A 8 7.92 7.00 -4.66
C ALA A 8 6.50 6.58 -4.21
N MET A 9 5.45 7.22 -4.73
CA MET A 9 4.06 6.84 -4.45
C MET A 9 3.74 5.44 -4.98
N ALA A 10 4.04 5.16 -6.25
CA ALA A 10 3.84 3.82 -6.81
C ALA A 10 4.61 2.74 -6.02
N ARG A 11 5.83 3.07 -5.56
CA ARG A 11 6.63 2.18 -4.71
C ARG A 11 6.02 1.99 -3.32
N ARG A 12 5.54 3.05 -2.68
CA ARG A 12 4.83 3.00 -1.39
C ARG A 12 3.56 2.15 -1.49
N ASN A 13 2.79 2.28 -2.57
CA ASN A 13 1.58 1.48 -2.80
C ASN A 13 1.92 -0.01 -2.90
N LYS A 14 3.00 -0.35 -3.63
CA LYS A 14 3.48 -1.73 -3.73
C LYS A 14 3.90 -2.28 -2.37
N LEU A 15 4.69 -1.53 -1.60
CA LEU A 15 5.14 -1.96 -0.27
C LEU A 15 3.95 -2.14 0.68
N LEU A 16 2.99 -1.23 0.66
CA LEU A 16 1.77 -1.33 1.47
C LEU A 16 0.95 -2.56 1.08
N GLY A 17 0.84 -2.85 -0.20
CA GLY A 17 0.16 -4.04 -0.69
C GLY A 17 0.84 -5.32 -0.20
N LEU A 18 2.17 -5.40 -0.21
CA LEU A 18 2.89 -6.55 0.37
C LEU A 18 2.68 -6.67 1.88
N TRP A 19 2.72 -5.55 2.61
CA TRP A 19 2.44 -5.51 4.04
C TRP A 19 1.03 -6.02 4.36
N ALA A 20 0.03 -5.56 3.63
CA ALA A 20 -1.35 -5.98 3.81
C ALA A 20 -1.57 -7.43 3.37
N ALA A 21 -0.91 -7.88 2.29
CA ALA A 21 -0.94 -9.27 1.85
C ALA A 21 -0.46 -10.23 2.95
N GLU A 22 0.64 -9.91 3.63
CA GLU A 22 1.16 -10.72 4.74
C GLU A 22 0.11 -10.84 5.86
N LYS A 23 -0.56 -9.74 6.22
CA LYS A 23 -1.61 -9.73 7.25
C LYS A 23 -2.88 -10.47 6.83
N LEU A 24 -3.15 -10.52 5.53
CA LEU A 24 -4.20 -11.35 4.92
C LEU A 24 -3.79 -12.83 4.77
N GLY A 25 -2.59 -13.22 5.22
CA GLY A 25 -2.08 -14.58 5.09
C GLY A 25 -1.72 -14.98 3.65
N LYS A 26 -1.59 -14.01 2.74
CA LYS A 26 -1.13 -14.23 1.36
C LYS A 26 0.39 -14.31 1.33
N SER A 27 0.92 -15.15 0.44
CA SER A 27 2.37 -15.33 0.28
C SER A 27 2.74 -15.61 -1.18
N GLY A 28 4.02 -15.46 -1.52
CA GLY A 28 4.54 -15.71 -2.86
C GLY A 28 3.77 -14.93 -3.94
N ALA A 29 3.30 -15.65 -4.97
CA ALA A 29 2.60 -15.05 -6.10
C ALA A 29 1.29 -14.33 -5.69
N ASP A 30 0.60 -14.81 -4.65
CA ASP A 30 -0.64 -14.18 -4.19
C ASP A 30 -0.38 -12.84 -3.50
N ALA A 31 0.75 -12.72 -2.79
CA ALA A 31 1.16 -11.46 -2.20
C ALA A 31 1.59 -10.45 -3.27
N ASP A 32 2.32 -10.91 -4.29
CA ASP A 32 2.71 -10.08 -5.43
C ASP A 32 1.50 -9.62 -6.26
N ALA A 33 0.50 -10.49 -6.45
CA ALA A 33 -0.73 -10.15 -7.13
C ALA A 33 -1.52 -9.08 -6.36
N TYR A 34 -1.72 -9.28 -5.06
CA TYR A 34 -2.40 -8.31 -4.22
C TYR A 34 -1.66 -6.96 -4.16
N ALA A 35 -0.33 -6.98 -4.11
CA ALA A 35 0.45 -5.74 -4.17
C ALA A 35 0.23 -4.95 -5.46
N LYS A 36 0.06 -5.62 -6.61
CA LYS A 36 -0.29 -4.96 -7.87
C LYS A 36 -1.70 -4.37 -7.84
N GLU A 37 -2.67 -5.08 -7.28
CA GLU A 37 -4.04 -4.55 -7.12
C GLU A 37 -4.05 -3.28 -6.26
N VAL A 38 -3.26 -3.24 -5.19
CA VAL A 38 -3.14 -2.05 -4.33
C VAL A 38 -2.49 -0.89 -5.07
N VAL A 39 -1.49 -1.14 -5.93
CA VAL A 39 -0.92 -0.10 -6.82
C VAL A 39 -1.99 0.43 -7.79
N HIS A 40 -2.84 -0.44 -8.33
CA HIS A 40 -3.90 -0.05 -9.26
C HIS A 40 -5.08 0.66 -8.58
N ALA A 41 -5.21 0.60 -7.26
CA ALA A 41 -6.28 1.31 -6.56
C ALA A 41 -6.08 2.84 -6.57
N ASP A 42 -4.85 3.31 -6.77
CA ASP A 42 -4.45 4.73 -6.67
C ASP A 42 -4.89 5.61 -7.86
N PHE A 43 -5.78 5.11 -8.74
CA PHE A 43 -6.14 5.76 -10.01
C PHE A 43 -7.50 6.45 -10.01
N GLU A 44 -8.32 6.36 -8.95
CA GLU A 44 -9.69 6.87 -8.96
C GLU A 44 -9.81 8.34 -8.50
N GLU A 45 -9.03 8.76 -7.49
CA GLU A 45 -9.07 10.10 -6.92
C GLU A 45 -7.66 10.71 -6.73
N ALA A 46 -7.58 12.04 -6.64
CA ALA A 46 -6.34 12.72 -6.30
C ALA A 46 -5.99 12.49 -4.81
N GLY A 47 -4.89 11.80 -4.55
CA GLY A 47 -4.41 11.49 -3.20
C GLY A 47 -4.25 9.99 -3.01
N ASP A 48 -4.12 9.53 -1.76
CA ASP A 48 -3.88 8.13 -1.40
C ASP A 48 -5.06 7.47 -0.65
N ASN A 49 -6.21 8.15 -0.62
CA ASN A 49 -7.41 7.67 0.08
C ASN A 49 -8.00 6.40 -0.54
N ASP A 50 -7.86 6.18 -1.84
CA ASP A 50 -8.35 4.96 -2.51
C ASP A 50 -7.59 3.73 -2.04
N VAL A 51 -6.27 3.86 -1.92
CA VAL A 51 -5.42 2.78 -1.43
C VAL A 51 -5.75 2.45 0.02
N PHE A 52 -5.93 3.47 0.87
CA PHE A 52 -6.38 3.27 2.25
C PHE A 52 -7.73 2.54 2.29
N ARG A 53 -8.73 3.01 1.52
CA ARG A 53 -10.07 2.42 1.47
C ARG A 53 -10.04 0.96 1.03
N LYS A 54 -9.26 0.62 0.02
CA LYS A 54 -9.10 -0.76 -0.44
C LYS A 54 -8.57 -1.66 0.68
N VAL A 55 -7.42 -1.29 1.27
CA VAL A 55 -6.78 -2.11 2.32
C VAL A 55 -7.69 -2.26 3.55
N ARG A 56 -8.37 -1.18 3.96
CA ARG A 56 -9.38 -1.20 5.02
C ARG A 56 -10.50 -2.19 4.71
N ALA A 57 -11.09 -2.10 3.52
CA ALA A 57 -12.18 -2.98 3.11
C ALA A 57 -11.74 -4.46 3.04
N ASP A 58 -10.53 -4.73 2.55
CA ASP A 58 -9.98 -6.08 2.46
C ASP A 58 -9.71 -6.67 3.87
N PHE A 59 -9.24 -5.84 4.81
CA PHE A 59 -9.09 -6.25 6.21
C PHE A 59 -10.43 -6.49 6.89
N ASP A 60 -11.44 -5.66 6.64
CA ASP A 60 -12.79 -5.86 7.17
C ASP A 60 -13.41 -7.16 6.65
N ALA A 61 -13.29 -7.42 5.34
CA ALA A 61 -13.78 -8.64 4.71
C ALA A 61 -13.07 -9.90 5.26
N ALA A 62 -11.80 -9.79 5.61
CA ALA A 62 -11.01 -10.89 6.17
C ALA A 62 -11.06 -10.99 7.71
N GLY A 63 -11.74 -10.06 8.40
CA GLY A 63 -11.78 -10.01 9.87
C GLY A 63 -10.43 -9.67 10.52
N ILE A 64 -9.53 -9.01 9.80
CA ILE A 64 -8.21 -8.60 10.31
C ILE A 64 -8.35 -7.34 11.16
N ALA A 65 -8.00 -7.46 12.45
CA ALA A 65 -8.00 -6.35 13.39
C ALA A 65 -6.78 -5.44 13.19
N GLN A 66 -6.88 -4.54 12.20
CA GLN A 66 -6.04 -3.35 12.09
C GLN A 66 -6.93 -2.13 12.23
N SER A 67 -6.47 -1.10 12.93
CA SER A 67 -7.17 0.18 13.02
C SER A 67 -6.78 1.10 11.87
N ASP A 68 -7.63 2.07 11.58
CA ASP A 68 -7.37 3.08 10.54
C ASP A 68 -6.05 3.84 10.81
N ALA A 69 -5.76 4.11 12.09
CA ALA A 69 -4.51 4.73 12.50
C ALA A 69 -3.29 3.85 12.14
N GLN A 70 -3.36 2.53 12.39
CA GLN A 70 -2.27 1.62 12.05
C GLN A 70 -2.03 1.54 10.54
N ILE A 71 -3.09 1.53 9.73
CA ILE A 71 -2.98 1.53 8.26
C ILE A 71 -2.31 2.84 7.80
N ARG A 72 -2.72 3.99 8.34
CA ARG A 72 -2.14 5.29 7.99
C ARG A 72 -0.67 5.41 8.42
N THR A 73 -0.33 4.96 9.62
CA THR A 73 1.07 4.91 10.07
C THR A 73 1.91 4.03 9.15
N ALA A 74 1.41 2.87 8.74
CA ALA A 74 2.12 2.03 7.78
C ALA A 74 2.32 2.75 6.42
N MET A 75 1.33 3.50 5.93
CA MET A 75 1.46 4.29 4.71
C MET A 75 2.56 5.35 4.81
N GLU A 76 2.64 6.05 5.95
CA GLU A 76 3.64 7.09 6.23
C GLU A 76 5.05 6.49 6.34
N GLU A 77 5.22 5.42 7.12
CA GLU A 77 6.51 4.74 7.29
C GLU A 77 7.03 4.18 5.95
N LEU A 78 6.14 3.55 5.18
CA LEU A 78 6.51 2.99 3.88
C LEU A 78 6.78 4.07 2.83
N LEU A 79 6.26 5.29 2.99
CA LEU A 79 6.61 6.40 2.11
C LEU A 79 8.07 6.82 2.32
N VAL A 80 8.54 6.87 3.58
CA VAL A 80 9.94 7.14 3.89
C VAL A 80 10.83 6.09 3.25
N THR A 81 10.51 4.80 3.45
CA THR A 81 11.24 3.69 2.83
C THR A 81 11.21 3.75 1.30
N ALA A 82 10.08 4.09 0.70
CA ALA A 82 9.96 4.21 -0.75
C ALA A 82 10.84 5.33 -1.30
N VAL A 83 10.90 6.48 -0.64
CA VAL A 83 11.75 7.60 -1.04
C VAL A 83 13.24 7.22 -0.96
N GLU A 84 13.65 6.50 0.08
CA GLU A 84 15.01 6.00 0.22
C GLU A 84 15.37 5.03 -0.92
N GLN A 85 14.49 4.07 -1.22
CA GLN A 85 14.71 3.08 -2.30
C GLN A 85 14.76 3.69 -3.70
N ILE A 86 14.14 4.85 -3.93
CA ILE A 86 14.21 5.55 -5.22
C ILE A 86 15.47 6.42 -5.34
N ARG A 87 16.04 6.84 -4.20
CA ARG A 87 17.25 7.67 -4.17
C ARG A 87 18.54 6.86 -4.20
N SER A 88 18.52 5.60 -3.74
CA SER A 88 19.63 4.65 -3.82
C SER A 88 19.83 4.11 -5.23
#